data_AF-W6VWF2-F1
#
_entry.id   AF-W6VWF2-F1
#
_cell.length_a   1.000
_cell.length_b   1.000
_cell.length_c   1.000
_cell.angle_alpha   90.00
_cell.angle_beta   90.00
_cell.angle_gamma   90.00
#
_symmetry.space_group_name_H-M   'P 1'
#
loop_
_entity.id
_entity.type
_entity.pdbx_description
1 polymer ?
#
loop_
_entity_poly.entity_id
_entity_poly.type
_entity_poly.pdbx_seq_one_letter_code
_entity_poly.pdbx_strand_id
1 'polypeptide(L)'
;MDEFERFDPALFGLWTETPVYGDGLVMEDTALADTVRGVLLETKSADGAISPGEELRQLLNEMTVEMRDQFSTFRRMRTSAEAALEGGDDAAQKLARADVKAATDAMSLIVRTLEKVDSLQRQLARDREAAADRAADEGGYEEAKARFLKMIEDRANEEAHRLYEAWKRDGPPDWVAARLESQGAQSADVAAGAGKDRGQDGDVIEAFRPGHAADRDCP
;
A
#
# COMPACT_ATOMS: atom_id res chain seq x y z
N MET A 1 2.92 -13.14 29.07
CA MET A 1 2.74 -11.90 28.31
C MET A 1 3.72 -12.00 27.19
N ASP A 2 3.25 -12.54 26.06
CA ASP A 2 4.09 -12.91 24.93
C ASP A 2 4.50 -11.66 24.15
N GLU A 3 5.81 -11.53 23.94
CA GLU A 3 6.47 -10.44 23.22
C GLU A 3 6.17 -10.47 21.70
N PHE A 4 5.47 -11.50 21.24
CA PHE A 4 5.15 -11.78 19.83
C PHE A 4 3.86 -11.10 19.33
N GLU A 5 3.01 -10.54 20.20
CA GLU A 5 1.78 -9.83 19.75
C GLU A 5 2.06 -8.47 19.08
N ARG A 6 3.30 -7.97 19.14
CA ARG A 6 3.70 -6.70 18.54
C ARG A 6 4.46 -6.85 17.22
N PHE A 7 4.84 -8.06 16.85
CA PHE A 7 5.56 -8.32 15.61
C PHE A 7 4.55 -8.51 14.48
N ASP A 8 4.40 -7.50 13.63
CA ASP A 8 3.63 -7.58 12.40
C ASP A 8 4.56 -7.89 11.22
N PRO A 9 4.57 -9.13 10.70
CA PRO A 9 5.42 -9.51 9.58
C PRO A 9 5.04 -8.81 8.26
N ALA A 10 3.81 -8.29 8.14
CA ALA A 10 3.35 -7.60 6.93
C ALA A 10 4.04 -6.23 6.74
N LEU A 11 4.56 -5.64 7.83
CA LEU A 11 5.36 -4.42 7.81
C LEU A 11 6.77 -4.63 7.19
N PHE A 12 7.24 -5.88 7.12
CA PHE A 12 8.51 -6.24 6.51
C PHE A 12 8.22 -6.97 5.20
N GLY A 13 8.15 -6.22 4.09
CA GLY A 13 8.00 -6.81 2.76
C GLY A 13 9.01 -7.95 2.56
N LEU A 14 8.51 -9.16 2.30
CA LEU A 14 9.33 -10.36 2.21
C LEU A 14 10.20 -10.29 0.95
N TRP A 15 11.51 -10.09 1.14
CA TRP A 15 12.50 -10.28 0.07
C TRP A 15 12.61 -11.78 -0.17
N THR A 16 11.92 -12.24 -1.21
CA THR A 16 11.84 -13.64 -1.62
C THR A 16 13.10 -14.13 -2.33
N GLU A 17 14.05 -13.25 -2.61
CA GLU A 17 15.32 -13.59 -3.25
C GLU A 17 16.46 -13.49 -2.23
N THR A 18 17.17 -14.61 -2.07
CA THR A 18 18.43 -14.65 -1.31
C THR A 18 19.40 -13.64 -1.92
N PRO A 19 19.91 -12.64 -1.18
CA PRO A 19 20.86 -11.70 -1.72
C PRO A 19 22.14 -12.44 -2.16
N VAL A 20 22.50 -12.33 -3.44
CA VAL A 20 23.68 -12.99 -4.05
C VAL A 20 24.98 -12.24 -3.72
N TYR A 21 24.94 -11.23 -2.85
CA TYR A 21 26.10 -10.43 -2.46
C TYR A 21 26.48 -10.67 -1.00
N GLY A 22 27.67 -11.24 -0.80
CA GLY A 22 28.39 -11.24 0.47
C GLY A 22 28.41 -12.60 1.16
N ASP A 23 29.61 -13.00 1.57
CA ASP A 23 29.93 -14.18 2.39
C ASP A 23 29.42 -14.00 3.83
N GLY A 24 28.09 -13.89 3.96
CA GLY A 24 27.39 -13.61 5.20
C GLY A 24 27.03 -14.90 5.92
N LEU A 25 27.62 -15.06 7.11
CA LEU A 25 27.40 -16.15 8.07
C LEU A 25 25.98 -16.76 8.00
N VAL A 26 25.92 -18.01 7.58
CA VAL A 26 24.71 -18.85 7.66
C VAL A 26 24.40 -19.03 9.15
N MET A 27 23.46 -18.26 9.68
CA MET A 27 22.85 -18.56 10.97
C MET A 27 21.94 -19.77 10.78
N GLU A 28 22.50 -20.94 11.01
CA GLU A 28 21.82 -22.24 10.93
C GLU A 28 20.97 -22.45 12.19
N ASP A 29 20.00 -21.57 12.42
CA ASP A 29 18.95 -21.82 13.41
C ASP A 29 17.84 -22.63 12.75
N THR A 30 17.98 -23.95 12.83
CA THR A 30 17.03 -24.91 12.24
C THR A 30 15.62 -24.76 12.81
N ALA A 31 15.49 -24.30 14.06
CA ALA A 31 14.18 -24.09 14.70
C ALA A 31 13.49 -22.82 14.16
N LEU A 32 14.26 -21.76 13.91
CA LEU A 32 13.76 -20.58 13.20
C LEU A 32 13.42 -20.94 11.74
N ALA A 33 14.23 -21.75 11.07
CA ALA A 33 13.98 -22.17 9.69
C ALA A 33 12.69 -22.99 9.55
N ASP A 34 12.39 -23.88 10.49
CA ASP A 34 11.15 -24.66 10.49
C ASP A 34 9.93 -23.81 10.86
N THR A 35 10.08 -22.86 11.78
CA THR A 35 9.02 -21.90 12.12
C THR A 35 8.71 -20.98 10.94
N VAL A 36 9.74 -20.43 10.28
CA VAL A 36 9.58 -19.61 9.07
C VAL A 36 8.98 -20.43 7.93
N ARG A 37 9.40 -21.70 7.74
CA ARG A 37 8.75 -22.60 6.77
C ARG A 37 7.28 -22.85 7.10
N GLY A 38 6.94 -23.08 8.37
CA GLY A 38 5.57 -23.28 8.82
C GLY A 38 4.70 -22.06 8.53
N VAL A 39 5.15 -20.87 8.91
CA VAL A 39 4.46 -19.60 8.62
C VAL A 39 4.33 -19.38 7.12
N LEU A 40 5.39 -19.60 6.33
CA LEU A 40 5.34 -19.47 4.86
C LEU A 40 4.36 -20.45 4.21
N LEU A 41 4.26 -21.68 4.71
CA LEU A 41 3.32 -22.69 4.21
C LEU A 41 1.87 -22.37 4.60
N GLU A 42 1.63 -21.88 5.81
CA GLU A 42 0.31 -21.42 6.27
C GLU A 42 -0.14 -20.18 5.48
N THR A 43 0.76 -19.23 5.23
CA THR A 43 0.46 -18.03 4.43
C THR A 43 0.16 -18.39 2.97
N LYS A 44 0.91 -19.34 2.38
CA LYS A 44 0.63 -19.88 1.04
C LYS A 44 -0.65 -20.70 0.96
N SER A 45 -1.07 -21.33 2.06
CA SER A 45 -2.32 -22.10 2.12
C SER A 45 -3.53 -21.20 2.32
N ALA A 46 -3.35 -20.04 2.97
CA ALA A 46 -4.37 -19.00 3.09
C ALA A 46 -4.58 -18.23 1.77
N ASP A 47 -3.54 -18.12 0.93
CA ASP A 47 -3.55 -17.45 -0.38
C ASP A 47 -3.51 -18.46 -1.54
N GLY A 48 -4.23 -19.59 -1.39
CA GLY A 48 -4.05 -20.86 -2.12
C GLY A 48 -4.22 -20.89 -3.64
N ALA A 49 -4.24 -19.75 -4.32
CA ALA A 49 -4.13 -19.67 -5.77
C ALA A 49 -3.05 -18.65 -6.13
N ILE A 50 -1.97 -19.12 -6.78
CA ILE A 50 -1.01 -18.21 -7.42
C ILE A 50 -1.83 -17.26 -8.29
N SER A 51 -1.73 -15.96 -8.03
CA SER A 51 -2.52 -15.00 -8.82
C SER A 51 -2.13 -15.13 -10.30
N PRO A 52 -3.07 -14.95 -11.26
CA PRO A 52 -2.74 -15.01 -12.69
C PRO A 52 -1.57 -14.10 -13.09
N GLY A 53 -1.36 -12.99 -12.37
CA GLY A 53 -0.22 -12.09 -12.56
C GLY A 53 1.12 -12.68 -12.09
N GLU A 54 1.12 -13.49 -11.04
CA GLU A 54 2.31 -14.20 -10.55
C GLU A 54 2.70 -15.37 -11.45
N GLU A 55 1.71 -16.13 -11.96
CA GLU A 55 1.93 -17.17 -12.98
C GLU A 55 2.57 -16.56 -14.25
N LEU A 56 2.03 -15.43 -14.73
CA LEU A 56 2.59 -14.72 -15.87
C LEU A 56 4.02 -14.23 -15.61
N ARG A 57 4.31 -13.72 -14.40
CA ARG A 57 5.67 -13.28 -14.03
C ARG A 57 6.65 -14.45 -14.04
N GLN A 58 6.24 -15.59 -13.48
CA GLN A 58 7.05 -16.81 -13.49
C GLN A 58 7.35 -17.25 -14.92
N LEU A 59 6.33 -17.30 -15.78
CA LEU A 59 6.48 -17.65 -17.20
C LEU A 59 7.45 -16.71 -17.92
N LEU A 60 7.34 -15.39 -17.70
CA LEU A 60 8.25 -14.40 -18.30
C LEU A 60 9.70 -14.57 -17.82
N ASN A 61 9.90 -14.97 -16.57
CA ASN A 61 11.22 -15.29 -16.04
C ASN A 61 11.80 -16.56 -16.67
N GLU A 62 11.02 -17.62 -16.76
CA GLU A 62 11.42 -18.88 -17.41
C GLU A 62 11.78 -18.64 -18.88
N MET A 63 10.96 -17.88 -19.61
CA MET A 63 11.27 -17.45 -20.99
C MET A 63 12.56 -16.64 -21.08
N THR A 64 12.87 -15.80 -20.10
CA THR A 64 14.10 -14.99 -20.07
C THR A 64 15.34 -15.88 -19.87
N VAL A 65 15.24 -16.86 -18.98
CA VAL A 65 16.31 -17.86 -18.75
C VAL A 65 16.55 -18.67 -20.02
N GLU A 66 15.48 -19.18 -20.62
CA GLU A 66 15.54 -19.95 -21.87
C GLU A 66 16.14 -19.14 -23.02
N MET A 67 15.70 -17.89 -23.22
CA MET A 67 16.27 -17.00 -24.25
C MET A 67 17.74 -16.68 -24.01
N ARG A 68 18.20 -16.61 -22.75
CA ARG A 68 19.62 -16.45 -22.43
C ARG A 68 20.42 -17.68 -22.84
N ASP A 69 19.89 -18.88 -22.65
CA ASP A 69 20.56 -20.10 -23.09
C ASP A 69 20.62 -20.18 -24.63
N GLN A 70 19.50 -19.87 -25.30
CA GLN A 70 19.45 -19.77 -26.77
C GLN A 70 20.44 -18.73 -27.30
N PHE A 71 20.55 -17.56 -26.67
CA PHE A 71 21.51 -16.54 -27.04
C PHE A 71 22.96 -17.05 -26.91
N SER A 72 23.26 -17.81 -25.86
CA SER A 72 24.56 -18.45 -25.69
C SER A 72 24.85 -19.44 -26.82
N THR A 73 23.84 -20.21 -27.23
CA THR A 73 23.92 -21.19 -28.31
C THR A 73 24.17 -20.52 -29.66
N PHE A 74 23.41 -19.48 -30.01
CA PHE A 74 23.63 -18.73 -31.25
C PHE A 74 24.97 -18.01 -31.26
N ARG A 75 25.44 -17.52 -30.11
CA ARG A 75 26.79 -16.95 -30.00
C ARG A 75 27.87 -17.99 -30.31
N ARG A 76 27.76 -19.20 -29.77
CA ARG A 76 28.69 -20.31 -30.09
C ARG A 76 28.61 -20.67 -31.57
N MET A 77 27.41 -20.78 -32.13
CA MET A 77 27.19 -21.08 -33.56
C MET A 77 27.84 -20.03 -34.47
N ARG A 78 27.71 -18.75 -34.12
CA ARG A 78 28.38 -17.66 -34.84
C ARG A 78 29.89 -17.81 -34.80
N THR A 79 30.48 -18.05 -33.63
CA THR A 79 31.94 -18.23 -33.49
C THR A 79 32.45 -19.46 -34.25
N SER A 80 31.71 -20.58 -34.24
CA SER A 80 32.10 -21.76 -35.03
C SER A 80 31.99 -21.51 -36.53
N ALA A 81 30.97 -20.78 -36.98
CA ALA A 81 30.80 -20.43 -38.39
C ALA A 81 31.87 -19.43 -38.84
N GLU A 82 32.23 -18.45 -38.00
CA GLU A 82 33.35 -17.54 -38.25
C GLU A 82 34.68 -18.30 -38.43
N ALA A 83 34.95 -19.31 -37.59
CA ALA A 83 36.15 -20.15 -37.74
C ALA A 83 36.13 -20.98 -39.04
N ALA A 84 34.96 -21.45 -39.48
CA ALA A 84 34.81 -22.19 -40.74
C ALA A 84 35.06 -21.33 -41.99
N LEU A 85 35.09 -19.99 -41.87
CA LEU A 85 35.47 -19.10 -42.97
C LEU A 85 36.97 -19.11 -43.26
N GLU A 86 37.80 -19.51 -42.28
CA GLU A 86 39.26 -19.49 -42.41
C GLU A 86 39.82 -20.73 -43.12
N GLY A 87 39.05 -21.82 -43.19
CA GLY A 87 39.47 -23.08 -43.79
C GLY A 87 38.29 -23.83 -44.40
N GLY A 88 38.15 -23.76 -45.73
CA GLY A 88 37.09 -24.45 -46.47
C GLY A 88 37.12 -24.10 -47.95
N ASP A 89 36.45 -24.92 -48.76
CA ASP A 89 36.18 -24.60 -50.16
C ASP A 89 35.14 -23.46 -50.29
N ASP A 90 34.94 -22.94 -51.51
CA ASP A 90 34.00 -21.83 -51.76
C ASP A 90 32.57 -22.15 -51.32
N ALA A 91 32.15 -23.42 -51.40
CA ALA A 91 30.83 -23.85 -50.95
C ALA A 91 30.70 -23.81 -49.42
N ALA A 92 31.71 -24.32 -48.70
CA ALA A 92 31.78 -24.29 -47.24
C ALA A 92 31.83 -22.85 -46.72
N GLN A 93 32.59 -21.97 -47.36
CA GLN A 93 32.65 -20.55 -46.99
C GLN A 93 31.32 -19.83 -47.21
N LYS A 94 30.58 -20.15 -48.28
CA LYS A 94 29.24 -19.60 -48.52
C LYS A 94 28.24 -20.05 -47.45
N LEU A 95 28.27 -21.33 -47.08
CA LEU A 95 27.44 -21.87 -46.01
C LEU A 95 27.77 -21.18 -44.67
N ALA A 96 29.04 -21.07 -44.32
CA ALA A 96 29.49 -20.39 -43.11
C ALA A 96 29.04 -18.92 -43.04
N ARG A 97 29.08 -18.16 -44.16
CA ARG A 97 28.55 -16.78 -44.20
C ARG A 97 27.04 -16.73 -43.96
N ALA A 98 26.29 -17.71 -44.48
CA ALA A 98 24.86 -17.82 -44.25
C ALA A 98 24.56 -18.10 -42.77
N ASP A 99 25.33 -18.99 -42.14
CA ASP A 99 25.18 -19.33 -40.72
C ASP A 99 25.53 -18.15 -39.80
N VAL A 100 26.59 -17.41 -40.09
CA VAL A 100 26.95 -16.17 -39.36
C VAL A 100 25.81 -15.16 -39.42
N LYS A 101 25.20 -14.98 -40.60
CA LYS A 101 24.07 -14.07 -40.78
C LYS A 101 22.84 -14.56 -40.01
N ALA A 102 22.48 -15.83 -40.16
CA ALA A 102 21.33 -16.42 -39.47
C ALA A 102 21.48 -16.34 -37.95
N ALA A 103 22.68 -16.62 -37.42
CA ALA A 103 22.98 -16.47 -35.99
C ALA A 103 22.83 -15.02 -35.52
N THR A 104 23.32 -14.05 -36.30
CA THR A 104 23.25 -12.63 -35.97
C THR A 104 21.82 -12.10 -35.98
N ASP A 105 21.02 -12.52 -36.97
CA ASP A 105 19.59 -12.16 -37.07
C ASP A 105 18.80 -12.76 -35.90
N ALA A 106 19.07 -14.02 -35.54
CA ALA A 106 18.46 -14.68 -34.38
C ALA A 106 18.84 -14.01 -33.05
N MET A 107 20.11 -13.66 -32.86
CA MET A 107 20.56 -12.90 -31.68
C MET A 107 19.86 -11.55 -31.56
N SER A 108 19.68 -10.84 -32.69
CA SER A 108 18.99 -9.55 -32.72
C SER A 108 17.51 -9.68 -32.37
N LEU A 109 16.86 -10.76 -32.83
CA LEU A 109 15.47 -11.07 -32.49
C LEU A 109 15.33 -11.37 -30.98
N ILE A 110 16.25 -12.15 -30.41
CA ILE A 110 16.25 -12.47 -28.98
C ILE A 110 16.35 -11.20 -28.15
N VAL A 111 17.31 -10.30 -28.46
CA VAL A 111 17.48 -9.03 -27.72
C VAL A 111 16.21 -8.20 -27.75
N ARG A 112 15.58 -8.03 -28.92
CA ARG A 112 14.30 -7.29 -29.04
C ARG A 112 13.18 -7.94 -28.22
N THR A 113 13.17 -9.26 -28.15
CA THR A 113 12.15 -10.00 -27.38
C THR A 113 12.38 -9.83 -25.88
N LEU A 114 13.64 -9.86 -25.42
CA LEU A 114 14.02 -9.58 -24.03
C LEU A 114 13.68 -8.16 -23.61
N GLU A 115 13.92 -7.16 -24.46
CA GLU A 115 13.49 -5.77 -24.22
C GLU A 115 11.98 -5.67 -24.03
N LYS A 116 11.21 -6.43 -24.82
CA LYS A 116 9.74 -6.45 -24.68
C LYS A 116 9.29 -7.15 -23.40
N VAL A 117 9.94 -8.24 -23.01
CA VAL A 117 9.68 -8.95 -21.75
C VAL A 117 9.99 -8.03 -20.55
N ASP A 118 11.14 -7.34 -20.54
CA ASP A 118 11.48 -6.36 -19.49
C ASP A 118 10.42 -5.26 -19.40
N SER A 119 9.99 -4.69 -20.53
CA SER A 119 8.91 -3.71 -20.55
C SER A 119 7.59 -4.25 -19.96
N LEU A 120 7.25 -5.51 -20.21
CA LEU A 120 6.04 -6.14 -19.65
C LEU A 120 6.17 -6.37 -18.15
N GLN A 121 7.34 -6.83 -17.68
CA GLN A 121 7.60 -7.03 -16.25
C GLN A 121 7.53 -5.71 -15.47
N ARG A 122 8.07 -4.61 -16.02
CA ARG A 122 7.93 -3.27 -15.44
C ARG A 122 6.48 -2.78 -15.42
N GLN A 123 5.68 -3.18 -16.41
CA GLN A 123 4.26 -2.86 -16.42
C GLN A 123 3.51 -3.64 -15.34
N LEU A 124 3.73 -4.96 -15.26
CA LEU A 124 3.10 -5.80 -14.22
C LEU A 124 3.47 -5.35 -12.80
N ALA A 125 4.70 -4.91 -12.58
CA ALA A 125 5.11 -4.34 -11.29
C ALA A 125 4.29 -3.09 -10.92
N ARG A 126 4.10 -2.17 -11.88
CA ARG A 126 3.26 -0.98 -11.69
C ARG A 126 1.79 -1.32 -11.51
N ASP A 127 1.29 -2.30 -12.25
CA ASP A 127 -0.10 -2.73 -12.15
C ASP A 127 -0.39 -3.35 -10.77
N ARG A 128 0.59 -4.06 -10.18
CA ARG A 128 0.51 -4.59 -8.81
C ARG A 128 0.50 -3.47 -7.76
N GLU A 129 1.38 -2.48 -7.92
CA GLU A 129 1.41 -1.31 -7.04
C GLU A 129 0.07 -0.56 -7.08
N ALA A 130 -0.44 -0.26 -8.28
CA ALA A 130 -1.73 0.40 -8.44
C ALA A 130 -2.93 -0.45 -7.96
N ALA A 131 -2.83 -1.78 -7.98
CA ALA A 131 -3.84 -2.66 -7.41
C ALA A 131 -3.78 -2.66 -5.87
N ALA A 132 -2.58 -2.63 -5.29
CA ALA A 132 -2.39 -2.52 -3.84
C ALA A 132 -2.89 -1.17 -3.31
N ASP A 133 -2.59 -0.07 -4.02
CA ASP A 133 -3.09 1.26 -3.66
C ASP A 133 -4.62 1.32 -3.69
N ARG A 134 -5.25 0.80 -4.75
CA ARG A 134 -6.71 0.73 -4.83
C ARG A 134 -7.31 -0.15 -3.73
N ALA A 135 -6.68 -1.29 -3.44
CA ALA A 135 -7.13 -2.16 -2.36
C ALA A 135 -6.96 -1.52 -0.98
N ALA A 136 -5.95 -0.67 -0.78
CA ALA A 136 -5.78 0.09 0.46
C ALA A 136 -6.82 1.21 0.59
N ASP A 137 -7.11 1.91 -0.50
CA ASP A 137 -8.15 2.94 -0.57
C ASP A 137 -9.55 2.36 -0.34
N GLU A 138 -9.83 1.20 -0.92
CA GLU A 138 -11.14 0.52 -0.87
C GLU A 138 -11.28 -0.37 0.37
N GLY A 139 -10.18 -0.88 0.92
CA GLY A 139 -10.08 -1.88 1.99
C GLY A 139 -10.34 -1.42 3.41
N GLY A 140 -11.08 -0.33 3.59
CA GLY A 140 -11.66 -0.02 4.90
C GLY A 140 -10.86 0.96 5.75
N TYR A 141 -10.08 1.87 5.15
CA TYR A 141 -9.60 3.04 5.89
C TYR A 141 -10.78 3.85 6.45
N GLU A 142 -11.76 4.19 5.61
CA GLU A 142 -12.95 4.92 6.06
C GLU A 142 -13.84 4.06 6.99
N GLU A 143 -13.91 2.75 6.78
CA GLU A 143 -14.65 1.84 7.66
C GLU A 143 -13.99 1.69 9.05
N ALA A 144 -12.66 1.55 9.09
CA ALA A 144 -11.88 1.51 10.33
C ALA A 144 -12.00 2.84 11.08
N LYS A 145 -11.91 3.97 10.37
CA LYS A 145 -12.12 5.31 10.93
C LYS A 145 -13.53 5.46 11.52
N ALA A 146 -14.56 5.02 10.82
CA ALA A 146 -15.94 5.04 11.32
C ALA A 146 -16.08 4.18 12.60
N ARG A 147 -15.47 2.99 12.62
CA ARG A 147 -15.43 2.12 13.81
C ARG A 147 -14.73 2.78 14.98
N PHE A 148 -13.60 3.43 14.76
CA PHE A 148 -12.87 4.15 15.81
C PHE A 148 -13.68 5.32 16.37
N LEU A 149 -14.30 6.12 15.50
CA LEU A 149 -15.17 7.23 15.93
C LEU A 149 -16.32 6.72 16.77
N LYS A 150 -16.99 5.64 16.35
CA LYS A 150 -18.07 5.01 17.13
C LYS A 150 -17.60 4.55 18.50
N MET A 151 -16.42 3.91 18.59
CA MET A 151 -15.87 3.46 19.87
C MET A 151 -15.53 4.64 20.80
N ILE A 152 -15.05 5.74 20.25
CA ILE A 152 -14.79 6.98 21.00
C ILE A 152 -16.11 7.55 21.52
N GLU A 153 -17.15 7.63 20.68
CA GLU A 153 -18.48 8.11 21.07
C GLU A 153 -19.10 7.25 22.16
N ASP A 154 -19.09 5.92 22.01
CA ASP A 154 -19.60 4.98 23.00
C ASP A 154 -18.89 5.18 24.34
N ARG A 155 -17.55 5.27 24.32
CA ARG A 155 -16.75 5.47 25.53
C ARG A 155 -16.98 6.83 26.18
N ALA A 156 -17.07 7.89 25.39
CA ALA A 156 -17.37 9.23 25.88
C ALA A 156 -18.76 9.28 26.51
N ASN A 157 -19.74 8.57 25.92
CA ASN A 157 -21.10 8.53 26.43
C ASN A 157 -21.19 7.73 27.75
N GLU A 158 -20.49 6.59 27.85
CA GLU A 158 -20.35 5.85 29.11
C GLU A 158 -19.76 6.71 30.22
N GLU A 159 -18.71 7.47 29.91
CA GLU A 159 -18.04 8.35 30.87
C GLU A 159 -18.92 9.54 31.26
N ALA A 160 -19.61 10.16 30.31
CA ALA A 160 -20.57 11.22 30.55
C ALA A 160 -21.71 10.74 31.46
N HIS A 161 -22.27 9.55 31.20
CA HIS A 161 -23.28 8.94 32.07
C HIS A 161 -22.75 8.70 33.48
N ARG A 162 -21.53 8.17 33.62
CA ARG A 162 -20.90 7.96 34.92
C ARG A 162 -20.71 9.27 35.69
N LEU A 163 -20.21 10.31 35.03
CA LEU A 163 -20.01 11.63 35.61
C LEU A 163 -21.34 12.28 36.00
N TYR A 164 -22.38 12.11 35.19
CA TYR A 164 -23.72 12.63 35.48
C TYR A 164 -24.36 11.95 36.69
N GLU A 165 -24.22 10.63 36.83
CA GLU A 165 -24.71 9.93 38.02
C GLU A 165 -23.91 10.29 39.29
N ALA A 166 -22.59 10.47 39.17
CA ALA A 166 -21.78 11.01 40.27
C ALA A 166 -22.23 12.44 40.65
N TRP A 167 -22.51 13.28 39.65
CA TRP A 167 -23.01 14.64 39.85
C TRP A 167 -24.36 14.68 40.59
N LYS A 168 -25.29 13.79 40.25
CA LYS A 168 -26.57 13.68 40.97
C LYS A 168 -26.39 13.31 42.44
N ARG A 169 -25.41 12.45 42.74
CA ARG A 169 -25.18 11.95 44.10
C ARG A 169 -24.43 12.96 44.96
N ASP A 170 -23.37 13.53 44.41
CA ASP A 170 -22.36 14.26 45.18
C ASP A 170 -22.41 15.79 44.93
N GLY A 171 -23.24 16.24 43.99
CA GLY A 171 -23.31 17.64 43.56
C GLY A 171 -22.23 18.01 42.53
N PRO A 172 -22.21 19.27 42.04
CA PRO A 172 -21.22 19.75 41.07
C PRO A 172 -19.78 19.52 41.53
N PRO A 173 -18.91 18.94 40.68
CA PRO A 173 -17.48 18.88 40.96
C PRO A 173 -16.93 20.27 41.28
N ASP A 174 -15.93 20.36 42.14
CA ASP A 174 -15.37 21.64 42.63
C ASP A 174 -15.00 22.62 41.51
N TRP A 175 -14.49 22.13 40.39
CA TRP A 175 -14.16 22.98 39.24
C TRP A 175 -15.39 23.51 38.49
N VAL A 176 -16.50 22.78 38.50
CA VAL A 176 -17.81 23.23 37.96
C VAL A 176 -18.45 24.22 38.93
N ALA A 177 -18.40 23.94 40.23
CA ALA A 177 -18.91 24.83 41.27
C ALA A 177 -18.17 26.18 41.24
N ALA A 178 -16.83 26.17 41.23
CA ALA A 178 -16.00 27.36 41.12
C ALA A 178 -16.25 28.15 39.81
N ARG A 179 -16.53 27.45 38.70
CA ARG A 179 -16.87 28.10 37.43
C ARG A 179 -18.26 28.74 37.46
N LEU A 180 -19.26 28.07 38.02
CA LEU A 180 -20.60 28.63 38.19
C LEU A 180 -20.59 29.85 39.13
N GLU A 181 -19.79 29.81 40.20
CA GLU A 181 -19.57 30.95 41.09
C GLU A 181 -18.88 32.12 40.38
N SER A 182 -17.87 31.86 39.54
CA SER A 182 -17.21 32.89 38.74
C SER A 182 -18.14 33.53 37.69
N GLN A 183 -19.04 32.75 37.09
CA GLN A 183 -20.06 33.25 36.16
C GLN A 183 -21.17 34.03 36.88
N GLY A 184 -21.55 33.61 38.09
CA GLY A 184 -22.46 34.35 38.96
C GLY A 184 -21.88 35.70 39.39
N ALA A 185 -20.58 35.74 39.72
CA ALA A 185 -19.86 36.98 40.05
C ALA A 185 -19.72 37.92 38.84
N GLN A 186 -19.39 37.40 37.64
CA GLN A 186 -19.38 38.20 36.41
C GLN A 186 -20.77 38.76 36.05
N SER A 187 -21.84 37.99 36.28
CA SER A 187 -23.22 38.44 36.05
C SER A 187 -23.66 39.52 37.05
N ALA A 188 -23.19 39.44 38.30
CA ALA A 188 -23.43 40.45 39.32
C ALA A 188 -22.65 41.76 39.07
N ASP A 189 -21.42 41.68 38.55
CA ASP A 189 -20.64 42.86 38.15
C ASP A 189 -21.23 43.57 36.92
N VAL A 190 -21.76 42.81 35.95
CA VAL A 190 -22.49 43.37 34.80
C VAL A 190 -23.82 44.00 35.25
N ALA A 191 -24.53 43.42 36.22
CA ALA A 191 -25.76 43.99 36.79
C ALA A 191 -25.49 45.22 37.68
N ALA A 192 -24.35 45.27 38.39
CA ALA A 192 -23.92 46.44 39.17
C ALA A 192 -23.40 47.59 38.29
N GLY A 193 -22.91 47.28 37.08
CA GLY A 193 -22.57 48.26 36.04
C GLY A 193 -23.78 48.80 35.25
N ALA A 194 -24.91 48.09 35.24
CA ALA A 194 -26.12 48.45 34.50
C ALA A 194 -27.02 49.50 35.21
N GLY A 195 -26.45 50.24 36.15
CA GLY A 195 -27.11 51.29 36.93
C GLY A 195 -26.80 52.72 36.50
N LYS A 196 -26.22 52.97 35.31
CA LYS A 196 -26.09 54.33 34.76
C LYS A 196 -25.77 54.35 33.26
N ASP A 197 -26.78 54.13 32.41
CA ASP A 197 -27.10 55.15 31.41
C ASP A 197 -28.45 54.87 30.75
N ARG A 198 -29.24 55.92 30.64
CA ARG A 198 -30.58 55.92 30.03
C ARG A 198 -30.45 56.72 28.74
N GLY A 199 -30.52 56.06 27.59
CA GLY A 199 -30.67 56.74 26.30
C GLY A 199 -30.48 55.83 25.11
N GLN A 200 -31.58 55.57 24.38
CA GLN A 200 -31.74 55.63 22.92
C GLN A 200 -30.72 54.86 22.04
N ASP A 201 -31.07 53.97 21.11
CA ASP A 201 -32.23 53.88 20.24
C ASP A 201 -32.43 52.42 19.78
N GLY A 202 -33.66 52.10 19.37
CA GLY A 202 -34.00 50.80 18.79
C GLY A 202 -33.56 50.67 17.34
N ASP A 203 -33.30 49.43 16.94
CA ASP A 203 -33.76 48.96 15.63
C ASP A 203 -34.07 47.46 15.67
N VAL A 204 -35.05 47.10 14.86
CA VAL A 204 -35.88 45.90 14.91
C VAL A 204 -35.18 44.70 14.26
N ILE A 205 -35.32 43.53 14.90
CA ILE A 205 -34.99 42.21 14.34
C ILE A 205 -36.18 41.71 13.51
N GLU A 206 -35.95 41.37 12.25
CA GLU A 206 -36.67 40.36 11.48
C GLU A 206 -35.68 39.76 10.47
N ALA A 207 -35.71 38.51 10.04
CA ALA A 207 -36.26 37.26 10.55
C ALA A 207 -35.64 36.19 9.64
N PHE A 208 -35.30 35.07 10.24
CA PHE A 208 -34.90 33.81 9.62
C PHE A 208 -35.76 33.39 8.42
N ARG A 209 -35.15 32.90 7.32
CA ARG A 209 -35.77 31.87 6.48
C ARG A 209 -34.76 30.84 5.93
N PRO A 210 -35.15 29.55 5.88
CA PRO A 210 -34.31 28.43 5.48
C PRO A 210 -34.34 28.21 3.95
N GLY A 211 -33.21 27.77 3.39
CA GLY A 211 -33.10 27.36 1.99
C GLY A 211 -33.79 26.02 1.73
N HIS A 212 -34.75 26.00 0.82
CA HIS A 212 -35.49 24.82 0.38
C HIS A 212 -34.97 24.33 -0.97
N ALA A 213 -34.88 23.00 -1.11
CA ALA A 213 -34.48 22.28 -2.31
C ALA A 213 -35.61 22.21 -3.35
N ALA A 214 -35.21 22.05 -4.62
CA ALA A 214 -35.88 21.40 -5.77
C ALA A 214 -35.57 22.22 -7.05
N ASP A 215 -34.76 21.76 -8.01
CA ASP A 215 -34.95 20.66 -8.98
C ASP A 215 -35.82 21.09 -10.20
N ARG A 216 -35.38 20.65 -11.40
CA ARG A 216 -36.00 20.72 -12.77
C ARG A 216 -35.80 22.01 -13.59
N ASP A 217 -35.62 22.01 -14.91
CA ASP A 217 -35.50 20.98 -15.98
C ASP A 217 -35.00 21.70 -17.26
N CYS A 218 -34.48 20.93 -18.23
CA CYS A 218 -34.12 21.32 -19.61
C CYS A 218 -35.32 21.93 -20.41
N PRO A 219 -35.08 22.58 -21.57
CA PRO A 219 -34.75 21.88 -22.83
C PRO A 219 -33.37 22.21 -23.41
#